data_AF-A0A2K8UA37-F1
#
_entry.id   AF-A0A2K8UA37-F1
#
_cell.length_a   1.000
_cell.length_b   1.000
_cell.length_c   1.000
_cell.angle_alpha   90.00
_cell.angle_beta   90.00
_cell.angle_gamma   90.00
#
_symmetry.space_group_name_H-M   'P 1'
#
loop_
_entity.id
_entity.type
_entity.pdbx_description
1 polymer ?
#
loop_
_entity_poly.entity_id
_entity_poly.type
_entity_poly.pdbx_seq_one_letter_code
_entity_poly.pdbx_strand_id
1 'polypeptide(L)' 'MLNSSLKVGDTQREIETVLGNIGFGWRYTDFLKRYNTTIRDEAHCGAYQAISVYIFLDEARRLVKIEVLDSYTMP' A
#
# COMPACT_ATOMS: atom_id res chain seq x y z
N MET A 1 -2.61 -10.68 3.71
CA MET A 1 -1.39 -10.06 4.28
C MET A 1 -1.64 -8.63 4.78
N LEU A 2 -2.07 -7.66 3.96
CA LEU A 2 -2.37 -6.31 4.47
C LEU A 2 -3.76 -6.20 5.15
N ASN A 3 -4.82 -6.72 4.51
CA ASN A 3 -6.19 -6.69 5.07
C ASN A 3 -6.35 -7.52 6.37
N SER A 4 -5.40 -8.39 6.68
CA SER A 4 -5.38 -9.18 7.93
C SER A 4 -4.68 -8.46 9.09
N SER A 5 -3.88 -7.43 8.80
CA SER A 5 -3.02 -6.75 9.76
C SER A 5 -3.36 -5.26 9.95
N LEU A 6 -4.15 -4.70 9.06
CA LEU A 6 -4.66 -3.33 9.11
C LEU A 6 -6.19 -3.35 9.10
N LYS A 7 -6.81 -2.48 9.91
CA LYS A 7 -8.26 -2.29 9.99
C LYS A 7 -8.63 -0.82 9.85
N VAL A 8 -9.83 -0.57 9.35
CA VAL A 8 -10.39 0.79 9.26
C VAL A 8 -10.37 1.44 10.65
N GLY A 9 -9.89 2.67 10.72
CA GLY A 9 -9.74 3.45 11.94
C GLY A 9 -8.35 3.40 12.59
N ASP A 10 -7.46 2.50 12.15
CA ASP A 10 -6.07 2.43 12.61
C ASP A 10 -5.37 3.76 12.41
N THR A 11 -4.59 4.17 13.40
CA THR A 11 -3.81 5.40 13.37
C THR A 11 -2.62 5.27 12.42
N GLN A 12 -2.13 6.40 11.92
CA GLN A 12 -0.92 6.46 11.11
C GLN A 12 0.26 5.67 11.72
N ARG A 13 0.45 5.75 13.05
CA ARG A 13 1.55 5.06 13.74
C ARG A 13 1.41 3.53 13.69
N GLU A 14 0.20 3.02 13.85
CA GLU A 14 -0.09 1.58 13.74
C GLU A 14 0.16 1.11 12.31
N ILE A 15 -0.28 1.89 11.32
CA ILE A 15 -0.01 1.64 9.91
C ILE A 15 1.50 1.57 9.66
N GLU A 16 2.26 2.60 10.03
CA GLU A 16 3.72 2.66 9.82
C GLU A 16 4.46 1.48 10.47
N THR A 17 4.00 1.02 11.63
CA THR A 17 4.56 -0.15 12.32
C THR A 17 4.36 -1.42 11.50
N VAL A 18 3.16 -1.63 10.97
CA VAL A 18 2.87 -2.77 10.09
C VAL A 18 3.65 -2.67 8.78
N LEU A 19 3.68 -1.49 8.16
CA LEU A 19 4.40 -1.27 6.90
C LEU A 19 5.91 -1.49 7.03
N GLY A 20 6.51 -1.07 8.14
CA GLY A 20 7.92 -1.29 8.44
C GLY A 20 8.30 -2.77 8.55
N ASN A 21 7.38 -3.62 9.02
CA ASN A 21 7.59 -5.07 9.12
C ASN A 21 7.46 -5.79 7.77
N ILE A 22 6.71 -5.22 6.82
CA ILE A 22 6.46 -5.84 5.51
C ILE A 22 7.66 -5.63 4.55
N GLY A 23 8.52 -4.63 4.82
CA GLY A 23 9.80 -4.47 4.11
C GLY A 23 9.71 -3.91 2.68
N PHE A 24 8.53 -3.45 2.24
CA PHE A 24 8.40 -2.73 0.97
C PHE A 24 8.75 -1.24 1.11
N GLY A 25 9.18 -0.63 0.01
CA GLY A 25 9.41 0.82 -0.08
C GLY A 25 8.09 1.58 -0.13
N TRP A 26 7.50 1.84 1.04
CA TRP A 26 6.29 2.65 1.17
C TRP A 26 6.61 4.13 1.12
N ARG A 27 5.81 4.90 0.36
CA ARG A 27 5.90 6.36 0.33
C ARG A 27 4.58 6.97 0.76
N TYR A 28 4.62 7.92 1.68
CA TYR A 28 3.46 8.72 2.04
C TYR A 28 3.34 9.95 1.13
N THR A 29 2.12 10.27 0.73
CA THR A 29 1.80 11.46 -0.08
C THR A 29 0.79 12.32 0.66
N ASP A 30 1.20 13.50 1.14
CA ASP A 30 0.33 14.41 1.89
C ASP A 30 -0.88 14.89 1.08
N PHE A 31 -0.69 15.20 -0.21
CA PHE A 31 -1.77 15.72 -1.07
C PHE A 31 -2.94 14.74 -1.23
N LEU A 32 -2.63 13.44 -1.32
CA LEU A 32 -3.64 12.38 -1.47
C LEU A 32 -3.95 11.68 -0.14
N LYS A 33 -3.35 12.13 0.96
CA LYS A 33 -3.42 11.53 2.30
C LYS A 33 -3.31 10.00 2.26
N ARG A 34 -2.30 9.47 1.57
CA ARG A 34 -2.17 8.03 1.38
C ARG A 34 -0.73 7.53 1.38
N TYR A 35 -0.54 6.30 1.85
CA TYR A 35 0.65 5.53 1.53
C TYR A 35 0.47 4.84 0.18
N ASN A 36 1.57 4.71 -0.56
CA ASN A 36 1.61 3.93 -1.78
C ASN A 36 2.91 3.13 -1.89
N THR A 37 2.82 2.00 -2.58
CA THR A 37 3.99 1.25 -3.03
C THR A 37 3.62 0.50 -4.31
N THR A 38 4.63 0.22 -5.13
CA THR A 38 4.49 -0.62 -6.32
C THR A 38 5.43 -1.79 -6.17
N ILE A 39 4.87 -2.99 -6.17
CA ILE A 39 5.60 -4.25 -6.09
C ILE A 39 5.76 -4.76 -7.52
N ARG A 40 7.02 -5.00 -7.91
CA ARG A 40 7.40 -5.68 -9.14
C ARG A 40 8.15 -6.93 -8.74
N ASP A 41 7.58 -8.08 -9.05
CA ASP A 41 8.21 -9.38 -8.83
C ASP A 41 8.27 -10.11 -10.17
N GLU A 42 9.35 -9.89 -10.90
CA GLU A 42 9.53 -10.50 -12.22
C GLU A 42 9.62 -12.03 -12.14
N ALA A 43 10.04 -12.57 -10.98
CA ALA A 43 10.21 -14.01 -10.77
C ALA A 43 8.87 -14.73 -10.53
N HIS A 44 7.90 -14.09 -9.86
CA HIS A 44 6.62 -14.71 -9.52
C HIS A 44 5.41 -14.14 -10.29
N CYS A 45 5.45 -12.86 -10.67
CA CYS A 45 4.37 -12.18 -11.39
C CYS A 45 4.71 -11.97 -12.88
N GLY A 46 5.94 -12.28 -13.30
CA GLY A 46 6.39 -12.10 -14.68
C GLY A 46 6.81 -10.66 -14.99
N ALA A 47 7.61 -10.49 -16.05
CA ALA A 47 8.34 -9.26 -16.36
C ALA A 47 7.47 -8.00 -16.58
N TYR A 48 6.17 -8.18 -16.82
CA TYR A 48 5.26 -7.09 -17.16
C TYR A 48 4.19 -6.83 -16.12
N GLN A 49 4.19 -7.53 -15.00
CA GLN A 49 3.17 -7.36 -13.96
C GLN A 49 3.67 -6.46 -12.84
N ALA A 50 2.82 -5.53 -12.41
CA ALA A 50 3.09 -4.64 -11.30
C ALA A 50 1.85 -4.52 -10.42
N ILE A 51 2.01 -4.75 -9.12
CA ILE A 51 0.94 -4.60 -8.13
C ILE A 51 1.16 -3.29 -7.40
N SER A 52 0.23 -2.34 -7.56
CA SER A 52 0.23 -1.09 -6.81
C SER A 52 -0.73 -1.17 -5.64
N VAL A 53 -0.25 -0.81 -4.46
CA VAL A 53 -1.04 -0.79 -3.24
C VAL A 53 -1.17 0.63 -2.74
N TYR A 54 -2.40 1.03 -2.39
CA TYR A 54 -2.72 2.33 -1.84
C TYR A 54 -3.44 2.18 -0.51
N ILE A 55 -3.03 2.96 0.49
CA ILE A 55 -3.62 2.96 1.83
C ILE A 55 -4.06 4.39 2.13
N PHE A 56 -5.36 4.65 2.11
CA PHE A 56 -5.95 5.98 2.24
C PHE A 56 -6.26 6.31 3.70
N LEU A 57 -5.92 7.53 4.11
CA LEU A 57 -6.16 8.07 5.44
C LEU A 57 -7.16 9.23 5.37
N ASP A 58 -7.92 9.43 6.45
CA ASP A 58 -8.81 10.58 6.62
C ASP A 58 -8.07 11.85 7.12
N GLU A 59 -8.83 12.92 7.37
CA GLU A 59 -8.36 14.17 7.99
C GLU A 59 -7.64 13.94 9.33
N ALA A 60 -8.09 12.95 10.10
CA ALA A 60 -7.54 12.59 11.40
C ALA A 60 -6.37 11.59 11.30
N ARG A 61 -5.86 11.33 10.08
CA ARG A 61 -4.78 10.38 9.79
C ARG A 61 -5.11 8.96 10.25
N ARG A 62 -6.36 8.54 10.05
CA ARG A 62 -6.83 7.17 10.31
C ARG A 62 -7.13 6.44 9.03
N LEU A 63 -6.86 5.14 9.00
CA LEU A 63 -7.12 4.28 7.85
C LEU A 63 -8.60 4.30 7.46
N VAL A 64 -8.87 4.61 6.20
CA VAL A 64 -10.23 4.56 5.61
C VAL A 64 -10.38 3.36 4.68
N LYS A 65 -9.40 3.15 3.80
CA LYS A 65 -9.50 2.17 2.73
C LYS A 65 -8.12 1.70 2.28
N ILE A 66 -8.05 0.44 1.86
CA ILE A 66 -6.91 -0.14 1.14
C ILE A 66 -7.38 -0.49 -0.27
N GLU A 67 -6.62 -0.09 -1.28
CA GLU A 67 -6.81 -0.47 -2.68
C GLU A 67 -5.59 -1.21 -3.20
N VAL A 68 -5.83 -2.26 -3.97
CA VAL A 68 -4.79 -3.02 -4.66
C VAL A 68 -5.15 -3.04 -6.13
N LEU A 69 -4.26 -2.49 -6.95
CA LEU A 69 -4.39 -2.47 -8.41
C LEU A 69 -3.32 -3.38 -9.00
N ASP A 70 -3.76 -4.39 -9.74
CA ASP A 70 -2.90 -5.19 -10.58
C ASP A 70 -2.83 -4.54 -11.97
N SER A 71 -1.61 -4.31 -12.46
CA SER A 71 -1.35 -3.66 -13.73
C SER A 71 -0.45 -4.54 -14.59
N TYR A 72 -0.91 -4.79 -15.81
CA TYR A 72 -0.11 -5.42 -16.85
C TYR A 72 0.44 -4.33 -17.77
N THR A 73 1.77 -4.27 -17.88
CA THR A 73 2.53 -3.18 -18.50
C THR A 73 3.17 -3.56 -19.83
N MET A 74 2.76 -4.68 -20.44
CA MET A 74 3.22 -5.03 -21.78
C MET A 74 2.59 -4.07 -22.80
N PRO A 75 3.39 -3.43 -23.66
CA PRO A 75 2.92 -2.47 -24.69
C PRO A 75 2.16 -3.14 -25.85
#